data_AF-A0A1D7YBW3-F1
#
_entry.id   AF-A0A1D7YBW3-F1
#
_cell.length_a   1.000
_cell.length_b   1.000
_cell.length_c   1.000
_cell.angle_alpha   90.00
_cell.angle_beta   90.00
_cell.angle_gamma   90.00
#
_symmetry.space_group_name_H-M   'P 1'
#
loop_
_entity.id
_entity.type
_entity.pdbx_description
1 polymer ?
#
loop_
_entity_poly.entity_id
_entity_poly.type
_entity_poly.pdbx_seq_one_letter_code
_entity_poly.pdbx_strand_id
1 'polypeptide(L)'
;MIRTQYYARDEKFRTPRFTGPAELKVLGAWVSGDIQLSPLAILEAIDLVRLAQSDPGFSPEEMDGNAYTATFSPQGVAIENHFLEHVQGDFPLDTVLAVLLDFWDYYVLGRPEEVVPYWNEYVKENGRDPLAGLRNVAS
;
A
#
# COMPACT_ATOMS: atom_id res chain seq x y z
N MET A 1 -13.58 -4.73 -16.75
CA MET A 1 -12.70 -3.57 -16.48
C MET A 1 -12.38 -3.60 -15.00
N ILE A 2 -11.11 -3.64 -14.60
CA ILE A 2 -10.73 -3.63 -13.17
C ILE A 2 -10.62 -2.18 -12.72
N ARG A 3 -11.43 -1.81 -11.73
CA ARG A 3 -11.48 -0.47 -11.15
C ARG A 3 -11.99 -0.54 -9.71
N THR A 4 -11.39 0.27 -8.85
CA THR A 4 -11.75 0.50 -7.45
C THR A 4 -11.92 2.00 -7.20
N GLN A 5 -11.94 2.45 -5.94
CA GLN A 5 -12.14 3.86 -5.59
C GLN A 5 -11.00 4.74 -6.10
N TYR A 6 -9.76 4.30 -5.89
CA TYR A 6 -8.56 5.05 -6.21
C TYR A 6 -7.80 4.49 -7.39
N TYR A 7 -8.01 3.24 -7.81
CA TYR A 7 -7.23 2.63 -8.88
C TYR A 7 -8.07 2.14 -10.06
N ALA A 8 -7.51 2.27 -11.25
CA ALA A 8 -8.05 1.67 -12.46
C ALA A 8 -6.91 1.09 -13.29
N ARG A 9 -7.20 0.06 -14.09
CA ARG A 9 -6.22 -0.49 -15.02
C ARG A 9 -5.94 0.52 -16.13
N ASP A 10 -4.67 0.83 -16.36
CA ASP A 10 -4.24 1.51 -17.58
C ASP A 10 -4.32 0.52 -18.76
N GLU A 11 -5.13 0.82 -19.77
CA GLU A 11 -5.36 -0.10 -20.89
C GLU A 11 -4.14 -0.28 -21.80
N LYS A 12 -3.25 0.74 -21.85
CA LYS A 12 -2.07 0.73 -22.70
C LYS A 12 -0.93 -0.05 -22.07
N PHE A 13 -0.68 0.17 -20.78
CA PHE A 13 0.45 -0.42 -20.07
C PHE A 13 0.07 -1.63 -19.21
N ARG A 14 -1.24 -1.90 -19.05
CA ARG A 14 -1.80 -2.98 -18.21
C ARG A 14 -1.39 -2.89 -16.74
N THR A 15 -0.89 -1.74 -16.30
CA THR A 15 -0.49 -1.44 -14.92
C THR A 15 -1.61 -0.74 -14.15
N PRO A 16 -1.56 -0.72 -12.81
CA PRO A 16 -2.44 0.12 -12.02
C PRO A 16 -2.17 1.60 -12.28
N ARG A 17 -3.23 2.40 -12.35
CA ARG A 17 -3.17 3.86 -12.42
C ARG A 17 -3.97 4.46 -11.29
N PHE A 18 -3.36 5.37 -10.53
CA PHE A 18 -4.06 6.17 -9.54
C PHE A 18 -5.05 7.15 -10.19
N THR A 19 -6.25 7.23 -9.64
CA THR A 19 -7.39 8.03 -10.11
C THR A 19 -8.07 8.81 -8.99
N GLY A 20 -7.46 8.81 -7.80
CA GLY A 20 -7.92 9.58 -6.65
C GLY A 20 -7.69 11.08 -6.77
N PRO A 21 -8.01 11.82 -5.70
CA PRO A 21 -7.92 13.28 -5.70
C PRO A 21 -6.47 13.77 -5.74
N ALA A 22 -6.26 15.02 -6.17
CA ALA A 22 -4.95 15.55 -6.53
C ALA A 22 -3.98 15.63 -5.35
N GLU A 23 -4.49 15.91 -4.15
CA GLU A 23 -3.74 15.96 -2.90
C GLU A 23 -3.13 14.60 -2.51
N LEU A 24 -3.67 13.49 -3.00
CA LEU A 24 -3.17 12.13 -2.76
C LEU A 24 -2.27 11.62 -3.89
N LYS A 25 -1.90 12.47 -4.85
CA LYS A 25 -1.20 12.03 -6.07
C LYS A 25 0.17 11.41 -5.76
N VAL A 26 0.92 11.94 -4.78
CA VAL A 26 2.24 11.38 -4.39
C VAL A 26 2.07 10.01 -3.74
N LEU A 27 1.15 9.88 -2.78
CA LEU A 27 0.77 8.61 -2.17
C LEU A 27 0.36 7.56 -3.21
N GLY A 28 -0.55 7.93 -4.12
CA GLY A 28 -0.98 7.03 -5.18
C GLY A 28 0.13 6.65 -6.17
N ALA A 29 1.06 7.56 -6.44
CA ALA A 29 2.21 7.30 -7.30
C ALA A 29 3.22 6.35 -6.66
N TRP A 30 3.50 6.49 -5.36
CA TRP A 30 4.32 5.53 -4.61
C TRP A 30 3.68 4.13 -4.62
N VAL A 31 2.39 4.03 -4.28
CA VAL A 31 1.69 2.73 -4.26
C VAL A 31 1.70 2.07 -5.66
N SER A 32 1.32 2.79 -6.71
CA SER A 32 1.26 2.21 -8.06
C SER A 32 2.64 2.02 -8.72
N GLY A 33 3.64 2.80 -8.31
CA GLY A 33 4.97 2.84 -8.92
C GLY A 33 6.01 1.96 -8.25
N ASP A 34 5.97 1.84 -6.92
CA ASP A 34 7.02 1.17 -6.14
C ASP A 34 6.50 -0.05 -5.38
N ILE A 35 5.32 0.02 -4.75
CA ILE A 35 4.65 -1.19 -4.25
C ILE A 35 4.19 -2.08 -5.42
N GLN A 36 3.67 -1.46 -6.48
CA GLN A 36 3.25 -2.11 -7.73
C GLN A 36 2.31 -3.30 -7.48
N LEU A 37 2.42 -4.39 -8.25
CA LEU A 37 1.63 -5.60 -8.05
C LEU A 37 2.42 -6.67 -7.28
N SER A 38 3.22 -6.27 -6.29
CA SER A 38 3.86 -7.19 -5.35
C SER A 38 2.95 -7.41 -4.14
N PRO A 39 2.28 -8.57 -4.01
CA PRO A 39 1.32 -8.81 -2.94
C PRO A 39 1.95 -8.73 -1.55
N LEU A 40 3.18 -9.21 -1.39
CA LEU A 40 3.90 -9.15 -0.12
C LEU A 40 4.22 -7.70 0.27
N ALA A 41 4.62 -6.85 -0.69
CA ALA A 41 4.87 -5.43 -0.43
C ALA A 41 3.58 -4.67 -0.05
N ILE A 42 2.44 -5.02 -0.66
CA ILE A 42 1.14 -4.44 -0.28
C ILE A 42 0.80 -4.83 1.16
N LEU A 43 0.94 -6.10 1.51
CA LEU A 43 0.66 -6.62 2.85
C LEU A 43 1.60 -6.00 3.91
N GLU A 44 2.88 -5.88 3.58
CA GLU A 44 3.89 -5.23 4.43
C GLU A 44 3.56 -3.77 4.70
N ALA A 45 3.25 -2.99 3.67
CA ALA A 45 2.88 -1.59 3.84
C ALA A 45 1.62 -1.43 4.71
N ILE A 46 0.62 -2.31 4.54
CA ILE A 46 -0.59 -2.32 5.40
C ILE A 46 -0.20 -2.63 6.85
N ASP A 47 0.65 -3.63 7.06
CA ASP A 47 1.10 -4.03 8.38
C ASP A 47 1.84 -2.92 9.12
N LEU A 48 2.80 -2.25 8.44
CA LEU A 48 3.56 -1.13 8.99
C LEU A 48 2.64 0.02 9.43
N VAL A 49 1.63 0.37 8.63
CA VAL A 49 0.63 1.38 9.01
C VAL A 49 -0.13 0.96 10.27
N ARG A 50 -0.52 -0.32 10.37
CA ARG A 50 -1.26 -0.82 11.54
C ARG A 50 -0.41 -0.85 12.80
N LEU A 51 0.85 -1.26 12.67
CA LEU A 51 1.80 -1.23 13.79
C LEU A 51 1.96 0.21 14.30
N ALA A 52 2.20 1.16 13.40
CA ALA A 52 2.30 2.58 13.73
C ALA A 52 1.01 3.16 14.35
N GLN A 53 -0.18 2.70 13.92
CA GLN A 53 -1.46 3.09 14.54
C GLN A 53 -1.63 2.52 15.95
N SER A 54 -1.12 1.32 16.20
CA SER A 54 -1.36 0.57 17.43
C SER A 54 -0.36 0.85 18.55
N ASP A 55 0.84 1.32 18.20
CA ASP A 55 1.93 1.55 19.14
C ASP A 55 2.52 2.97 19.01
N PRO A 56 2.22 3.89 19.95
CA PRO A 56 2.83 5.21 19.99
C PRO A 56 4.36 5.20 20.14
N GLY A 57 4.95 4.08 20.58
CA GLY A 57 6.38 3.85 20.69
C GLY A 57 7.02 3.18 19.47
N PHE A 58 6.25 2.95 18.41
CA PHE A 58 6.73 2.36 17.16
C PHE A 58 7.92 3.17 16.63
N SER A 59 9.07 2.50 16.46
CA SER A 59 10.24 3.11 15.82
C SER A 59 9.91 3.35 14.36
N PRO A 60 10.24 4.53 13.80
CA PRO A 60 10.05 4.74 12.38
C PRO A 60 10.75 3.68 11.54
N GLU A 61 10.04 3.16 10.55
CA GLU A 61 10.54 2.15 9.61
C GLU A 61 10.47 2.71 8.19
N GLU A 62 11.50 2.43 7.39
CA GLU A 62 11.60 2.87 6.01
C GLU A 62 11.30 1.71 5.06
N MET A 63 10.52 1.99 4.02
CA MET A 63 10.28 1.09 2.90
C MET A 63 10.79 1.76 1.64
N ASP A 64 11.97 1.32 1.20
CA ASP A 64 12.62 1.81 -0.01
C ASP A 64 12.09 1.09 -1.25
N GLY A 65 11.77 1.87 -2.27
CA GLY A 65 11.38 1.38 -3.59
C GLY A 65 12.36 1.79 -4.67
N ASN A 66 11.89 1.79 -5.92
CA ASN A 66 12.71 2.18 -7.06
C ASN A 66 12.91 3.69 -7.15
N ALA A 67 11.88 4.46 -6.80
CA ALA A 67 11.86 5.90 -6.97
C ALA A 67 11.49 6.64 -5.69
N TYR A 68 10.90 5.96 -4.71
CA TYR A 68 10.41 6.55 -3.48
C TYR A 68 10.91 5.81 -2.25
N THR A 69 11.07 6.53 -1.15
CA THR A 69 11.09 5.98 0.21
C THR A 69 9.80 6.38 0.91
N ALA A 70 9.19 5.43 1.60
CA ALA A 70 8.10 5.71 2.54
C ALA A 70 8.57 5.45 3.98
N THR A 71 8.46 6.45 4.84
CA THR A 71 8.81 6.35 6.25
C THR A 71 7.53 6.29 7.08
N PHE A 72 7.29 5.17 7.74
CA PHE A 72 6.11 4.93 8.57
C PHE A 72 6.41 5.31 10.02
N SER A 73 5.54 6.11 10.65
CA SER A 73 5.68 6.52 12.04
C SER A 73 4.30 6.68 12.70
N PRO A 74 4.21 6.76 14.04
CA PRO A 74 2.95 7.07 14.71
C PRO A 74 2.31 8.40 14.29
N GLN A 75 3.08 9.33 13.71
CA GLN A 75 2.60 10.64 13.26
C GLN A 75 1.99 10.60 11.86
N GLY A 76 2.30 9.58 11.06
CA GLY A 76 1.93 9.50 9.65
C GLY A 76 2.96 8.75 8.81
N VAL A 77 2.73 8.77 7.50
CA VAL A 77 3.68 8.25 6.51
C VAL A 77 4.22 9.42 5.70
N ALA A 78 5.54 9.63 5.76
CA ALA A 78 6.24 10.55 4.89
C ALA A 78 6.66 9.79 3.62
N ILE A 79 6.46 10.39 2.45
CA ILE A 79 6.83 9.81 1.16
C ILE A 79 7.71 10.81 0.44
N GLU A 80 8.89 10.37 0.01
CA GLU A 80 9.87 11.20 -0.69
C GLU A 80 10.29 10.51 -1.97
N ASN A 81 10.55 11.27 -3.04
CA ASN A 81 11.07 10.74 -4.29
C ASN A 81 12.57 11.02 -4.44
N HIS A 82 13.36 9.99 -4.72
CA HIS A 82 14.82 10.08 -4.86
C HIS A 82 15.29 10.91 -6.05
N PHE A 83 14.46 11.08 -7.07
CA PHE A 83 14.82 11.74 -8.33
C PHE A 83 14.21 13.12 -8.49
N LEU A 84 13.13 13.41 -7.77
CA LEU A 84 12.35 14.65 -7.91
C LEU A 84 11.99 15.20 -6.53
N GLU A 85 12.81 16.11 -6.00
CA GLU A 85 12.64 16.71 -4.65
C GLU A 85 11.26 17.35 -4.42
N HIS A 86 10.57 17.78 -5.48
CA HIS A 86 9.24 18.38 -5.38
C HIS A 86 8.10 17.34 -5.29
N VAL A 87 8.41 16.05 -5.39
CA VAL A 87 7.46 14.94 -5.32
C VAL A 87 7.61 14.27 -3.96
N GLN A 88 7.01 14.91 -2.95
CA GLN A 88 7.01 14.47 -1.57
C GLN A 88 5.70 14.81 -0.88
N GLY A 89 5.38 14.13 0.23
CA GLY A 89 4.22 14.48 1.04
C GLY A 89 4.08 13.64 2.32
N ASP A 90 3.44 14.24 3.32
CA ASP A 90 3.10 13.60 4.58
C ASP A 90 1.61 13.26 4.62
N PHE A 91 1.30 12.01 4.95
CA PHE A 91 -0.05 11.49 4.91
C PHE A 91 -0.48 10.89 6.26
N PRO A 92 -1.70 11.21 6.75
CA PRO A 92 -2.24 10.57 7.95
C PRO A 92 -2.39 9.05 7.77
N LEU A 93 -2.10 8.28 8.83
CA LEU A 93 -2.15 6.82 8.80
C LEU A 93 -3.48 6.26 8.26
N ASP A 94 -4.62 6.83 8.67
CA ASP A 94 -5.94 6.40 8.19
C ASP A 94 -6.13 6.61 6.69
N THR A 95 -5.57 7.70 6.15
CA THR A 95 -5.62 8.00 4.71
C THR A 95 -4.76 7.01 3.94
N VAL A 96 -3.55 6.72 4.44
CA VAL A 96 -2.64 5.75 3.83
C VAL A 96 -3.26 4.36 3.85
N LEU A 97 -3.81 3.94 4.99
CA LEU A 97 -4.49 2.65 5.13
C LEU A 97 -5.64 2.52 4.13
N ALA A 98 -6.47 3.55 3.99
CA ALA A 98 -7.59 3.53 3.04
C ALA A 98 -7.11 3.38 1.58
N VAL A 99 -6.03 4.07 1.20
CA VAL A 99 -5.46 3.96 -0.15
C VAL A 99 -4.81 2.60 -0.40
N LEU A 100 -4.10 2.04 0.59
CA LEU A 100 -3.49 0.71 0.49
C LEU A 100 -4.55 -0.41 0.44
N LEU A 101 -5.62 -0.31 1.24
CA LEU A 101 -6.72 -1.28 1.21
C LEU A 101 -7.47 -1.25 -0.12
N ASP A 102 -7.72 -0.07 -0.70
CA ASP A 102 -8.33 0.02 -2.03
C ASP A 102 -7.42 -0.58 -3.12
N PHE A 103 -6.10 -0.42 -2.95
CA PHE A 103 -5.14 -1.02 -3.86
C PHE A 103 -5.05 -2.55 -3.71
N TRP A 104 -5.15 -3.06 -2.48
CA TRP A 104 -5.31 -4.49 -2.23
C TRP A 104 -6.58 -5.04 -2.89
N ASP A 105 -7.72 -4.34 -2.76
CA ASP A 105 -8.96 -4.72 -3.43
C ASP A 105 -8.80 -4.73 -4.97
N TYR A 106 -8.06 -3.77 -5.52
CA TYR A 106 -7.69 -3.74 -6.94
C TYR A 106 -6.85 -4.95 -7.33
N TYR A 107 -5.86 -5.32 -6.52
CA TYR A 107 -5.01 -6.48 -6.72
C TYR A 107 -5.83 -7.78 -6.73
N VAL A 108 -6.70 -7.97 -5.73
CA VAL A 108 -7.58 -9.14 -5.59
C VAL A 108 -8.47 -9.31 -6.82
N LEU A 109 -9.06 -8.23 -7.33
CA LEU A 109 -9.89 -8.28 -8.55
C LEU A 109 -9.10 -8.70 -9.80
N GLY A 110 -7.80 -8.40 -9.83
CA GLY A 110 -6.94 -8.70 -10.97
C GLY A 110 -6.26 -10.06 -10.93
N ARG A 111 -6.02 -10.61 -9.74
CA ARG A 111 -5.24 -11.84 -9.50
C ARG A 111 -5.75 -12.65 -8.32
N PRO A 112 -7.04 -13.04 -8.30
CA PRO A 112 -7.65 -13.70 -7.14
C PRO A 112 -6.95 -15.01 -6.74
N GLU A 113 -6.36 -15.73 -7.69
CA GLU A 113 -5.62 -16.97 -7.49
C GLU A 113 -4.31 -16.80 -6.71
N GLU A 114 -3.72 -15.60 -6.72
CA GLU A 114 -2.46 -15.28 -6.02
C GLU A 114 -2.71 -14.88 -4.55
N VAL A 115 -3.93 -14.44 -4.23
CA VAL A 115 -4.27 -13.79 -2.95
C VAL A 115 -4.02 -14.69 -1.74
N VAL A 116 -4.63 -15.88 -1.72
CA VAL A 116 -4.56 -16.80 -0.57
C VAL A 116 -3.13 -17.34 -0.35
N PRO A 117 -2.40 -17.77 -1.39
CA PRO A 117 -1.00 -18.19 -1.23
C PRO A 117 -0.10 -17.13 -0.58
N TYR A 118 -0.10 -15.90 -1.10
CA TYR A 118 0.79 -14.85 -0.59
C TYR A 118 0.37 -14.32 0.78
N TRP A 119 -0.93 -14.26 1.07
CA TRP A 119 -1.38 -13.94 2.42
C TRP A 119 -0.94 -14.99 3.44
N ASN A 120 -1.08 -16.28 3.12
CA ASN A 120 -0.61 -17.36 4.00
C ASN A 120 0.91 -17.31 4.21
N GLU A 121 1.67 -17.02 3.15
CA GLU A 121 3.11 -16.81 3.21
C GLU A 121 3.45 -15.68 4.18
N TYR A 122 2.84 -14.51 3.99
CA TYR A 122 3.07 -13.34 4.84
C TYR A 122 2.74 -13.62 6.32
N VAL A 123 1.58 -14.21 6.60
CA VAL A 123 1.15 -14.55 7.97
C VAL A 123 2.11 -15.55 8.62
N LYS A 124 2.58 -16.54 7.86
CA LYS A 124 3.51 -17.54 8.36
C LYS A 124 4.87 -16.94 8.72
N GLU A 125 5.38 -16.01 7.91
CA GLU A 125 6.68 -15.38 8.12
C GLU A 125 6.66 -14.33 9.24
N ASN A 126 5.56 -13.57 9.35
CA ASN A 126 5.48 -12.44 10.27
C ASN A 126 4.69 -12.73 11.56
N GLY A 127 3.98 -13.87 11.61
CA GLY A 127 3.20 -14.30 12.77
C GLY A 127 1.94 -13.46 13.05
N ARG A 128 1.51 -12.62 12.11
CA ARG A 128 0.36 -11.73 12.25
C ARG A 128 -0.37 -11.53 10.92
N ASP A 129 -1.67 -11.25 11.01
CA ASP A 129 -2.53 -10.99 9.86
C ASP A 129 -2.73 -9.48 9.65
N PRO A 130 -2.11 -8.89 8.60
CA PRO A 130 -2.20 -7.45 8.34
C PRO A 130 -3.62 -7.03 7.94
N LEU A 131 -4.47 -7.95 7.50
CA LEU A 131 -5.84 -7.67 7.06
C LEU A 131 -6.91 -7.99 8.12
N ALA A 132 -6.51 -8.50 9.29
CA ALA A 132 -7.43 -8.89 10.36
C ALA A 132 -8.38 -7.75 10.76
N GLY A 133 -9.69 -7.97 10.60
CA GLY A 133 -10.74 -6.99 10.89
C GLY A 133 -10.95 -5.93 9.79
N LEU A 134 -10.16 -5.96 8.72
CA LEU A 134 -10.25 -5.02 7.60
C LEU A 134 -10.79 -5.67 6.33
N ARG A 135 -10.34 -6.90 6.01
CA ARG A 135 -10.76 -7.68 4.84
C ARG A 135 -10.77 -9.17 5.16
N ASN A 136 -11.67 -9.91 4.53
CA ASN A 136 -11.69 -11.36 4.58
C ASN A 136 -10.91 -11.91 3.37
N VAL A 137 -9.86 -12.70 3.64
CA VAL A 137 -9.03 -13.30 2.60
C VAL A 137 -9.48 -14.73 2.26
N ALA A 138 -10.22 -15.37 3.17
CA ALA A 138 -10.84 -16.67 2.98
C ALA A 138 -12.34 -16.51 2.66
N SER A 139 -12.76 -17.00 1.48
CA SER A 139 -14.14 -17.31 1.13
C SER A 139 -14.15 -18.55 0.25
#